data_AF-K5WYP3-F1
#
_entry.id   AF-K5WYP3-F1
#
_cell.length_a   1.000
_cell.length_b   1.000
_cell.length_c   1.000
_cell.angle_alpha   90.00
_cell.angle_beta   90.00
_cell.angle_gamma   90.00
#
_symmetry.space_group_name_H-M   'P 1'
#
loop_
_entity.id
_entity.type
_entity.pdbx_description
1 polymer ?
#
loop_
_entity_poly.entity_id
_entity_poly.type
_entity_poly.pdbx_seq_one_letter_code
_entity_poly.pdbx_strand_id
1 'polypeptide(L)'
;MWPLPAAVLILASIPAAHPHKHHRHRRQQQGASPSLISSAWFAGWHATDFPLTNVSWEKYTHMNYAFAVTTPKPDLISLAPPDQELLPKFVSAAHKNGVKAGLSIGGWTGSQFFSPSVGSSKNRTAFVQAVTDLVEQYSLDAIDFDWEFPALPGIGCNVFNANDTSNFLSFLKELRSSPIGRHLILTAAVYTKPFADNTGQPSNDLAGFSQVLDHITIMNYDTKSTPTTGAGPNAPLEDSCAPSASQSGSARSALNSWTAAGIPAHQILLGVPSYGHSFVIPSSVALSGQDNLTLGLYPPYVSNNTQKGDRWDGDAGTDVCGNPVGPGGVYTLWGLIEEGFLNTDGTVRQGIDYRYDNCSQTPFLYDQSKQVFVSYDNAMSFAAKGNFVNVTGMAGFAMWEAGGDDKNMLLDSIISAAHDGDPSRFASPSNAGNSAPITQASGASKLRSHGMLDLIVATAASLLARHSHAVNLDVFFLRP
;
A
#
# COMPACT_ATOMS: atom_id res chain seq x y z
N MET A 1 -17.70 2.63 83.42
CA MET A 1 -16.44 2.23 84.09
C MET A 1 -15.28 2.60 83.17
N TRP A 2 -14.47 3.57 83.57
CA TRP A 2 -13.13 3.91 83.03
C TRP A 2 -12.10 2.82 83.41
N PRO A 3 -10.81 2.86 82.99
CA PRO A 3 -10.16 3.47 81.80
C PRO A 3 -9.10 2.54 81.12
N LEU A 4 -8.42 3.06 80.09
CA LEU A 4 -7.12 2.61 79.57
C LEU A 4 -5.98 2.67 80.63
N PRO A 5 -4.79 2.11 80.35
CA PRO A 5 -3.67 3.02 80.10
C PRO A 5 -2.68 2.58 79.00
N ALA A 6 -1.92 3.58 78.53
CA ALA A 6 -0.80 3.48 77.60
C ALA A 6 0.56 3.54 78.34
N ALA A 7 1.61 2.94 77.75
CA ALA A 7 3.04 3.29 77.84
C ALA A 7 3.78 2.48 76.74
N VAL A 8 4.47 3.00 75.71
CA VAL A 8 5.60 3.95 75.55
C VAL A 8 7.00 3.30 75.69
N LEU A 9 7.67 3.15 74.52
CA LEU A 9 9.11 3.27 74.15
C LEU A 9 10.16 2.38 74.91
N ILE A 10 11.31 1.90 74.39
CA ILE A 10 12.17 2.19 73.22
C ILE A 10 13.23 1.05 73.06
N LEU A 11 13.69 0.83 71.81
CA LEU A 11 14.98 0.28 71.29
C LEU A 11 15.76 -0.85 72.02
N ALA A 12 16.08 -1.92 71.27
CA ALA A 12 17.44 -2.18 70.78
C ALA A 12 17.48 -3.40 69.82
N SER A 13 18.17 -3.18 68.70
CA SER A 13 18.51 -4.06 67.59
C SER A 13 19.44 -5.23 67.93
N ILE A 14 19.36 -6.34 67.16
CA ILE A 14 20.48 -7.20 66.69
C ILE A 14 19.93 -8.14 65.58
N PRO A 15 20.71 -8.49 64.53
CA PRO A 15 20.18 -8.91 63.23
C PRO A 15 20.01 -10.43 63.12
N ALA A 16 19.04 -10.86 62.33
CA ALA A 16 18.86 -12.26 61.95
C ALA A 16 19.00 -12.46 60.43
N ALA A 17 19.76 -13.50 60.11
CA ALA A 17 20.29 -13.86 58.82
C ALA A 17 19.23 -14.15 57.73
N HIS A 18 19.65 -13.91 56.49
CA HIS A 18 18.97 -14.34 55.27
C HIS A 18 18.79 -15.86 55.20
N PRO A 19 17.65 -16.29 54.66
CA PRO A 19 17.66 -17.35 53.66
C PRO A 19 16.98 -16.90 52.36
N HIS A 20 17.62 -17.27 51.26
CA HIS A 20 17.24 -17.00 49.87
C HIS A 20 15.77 -17.32 49.59
N LYS A 21 15.03 -16.31 49.10
CA LYS A 21 13.72 -16.51 48.46
C LYS A 21 13.94 -16.83 46.99
N HIS A 22 13.47 -18.01 46.58
CA HIS A 22 13.20 -18.32 45.18
C HIS A 22 12.19 -17.32 44.63
N HIS A 23 12.64 -16.43 43.75
CA HIS A 23 11.76 -15.59 42.94
C HIS A 23 11.05 -16.48 41.92
N ARG A 24 9.81 -16.87 42.21
CA ARG A 24 8.86 -17.25 41.16
C ARG A 24 8.66 -16.01 40.28
N HIS A 25 9.24 -16.03 39.08
CA HIS A 25 8.89 -15.09 38.03
C HIS A 25 7.39 -15.23 37.75
N ARG A 26 6.62 -14.25 38.24
CA ARG A 26 5.26 -14.00 37.76
C ARG A 26 5.44 -13.62 36.30
N ARG A 27 5.16 -14.54 35.37
CA ARG A 27 4.92 -14.19 33.96
C ARG A 27 3.87 -13.09 34.02
N GLN A 28 4.29 -11.85 33.76
CA GLN A 28 3.35 -10.84 33.31
C GLN A 28 2.67 -11.46 32.10
N GLN A 29 1.35 -11.60 32.17
CA GLN A 29 0.59 -11.79 30.95
C GLN A 29 0.90 -10.56 30.11
N GLN A 30 1.77 -10.73 29.11
CA GLN A 30 1.78 -9.86 27.95
C GLN A 30 0.32 -9.84 27.50
N GLY A 31 -0.34 -8.68 27.60
CA GLY A 31 -1.65 -8.52 26.99
C GLY A 31 -1.53 -9.01 25.56
N ALA A 32 -2.46 -9.86 25.13
CA ALA A 32 -2.46 -10.33 23.75
C ALA A 32 -2.31 -9.10 22.84
N SER A 33 -1.28 -9.08 21.99
CA SER A 33 -1.22 -8.09 20.92
C SER A 33 -2.58 -8.10 20.21
N PRO A 34 -3.19 -6.94 19.92
CA PRO A 34 -4.42 -6.91 19.14
C PRO A 34 -4.28 -7.81 17.91
N SER A 35 -5.29 -8.63 17.63
CA SER A 35 -5.28 -9.50 16.45
C SER A 35 -5.13 -8.65 15.19
N LEU A 36 -4.21 -9.05 14.31
CA LEU A 36 -3.96 -8.40 13.01
C LEU A 36 -5.28 -8.19 12.26
N ILE A 37 -5.54 -6.95 11.83
CA ILE A 37 -6.65 -6.64 10.92
C ILE A 37 -6.21 -6.96 9.49
N SER A 38 -6.72 -8.07 8.95
CA SER A 38 -6.66 -8.38 7.52
C SER A 38 -7.96 -7.87 6.88
N SER A 39 -7.85 -6.92 5.95
CA SER A 39 -8.97 -6.28 5.28
C SER A 39 -8.78 -6.17 3.76
N ALA A 40 -9.85 -5.90 3.03
CA ALA A 40 -9.83 -5.54 1.62
C ALA A 40 -11.13 -4.83 1.21
N TRP A 41 -11.14 -4.30 0.00
CA TRP A 41 -12.38 -3.90 -0.68
C TRP A 41 -12.83 -4.98 -1.66
N PHE A 42 -14.14 -5.24 -1.69
CA PHE A 42 -14.83 -6.02 -2.70
C PHE A 42 -15.56 -5.06 -3.64
N ALA A 43 -15.11 -4.98 -4.89
CA ALA A 43 -15.71 -4.14 -5.92
C ALA A 43 -16.95 -4.82 -6.53
N GLY A 44 -18.14 -4.31 -6.22
CA GLY A 44 -19.41 -4.90 -6.67
C GLY A 44 -19.53 -5.05 -8.19
N TRP A 45 -18.93 -4.12 -8.94
CA TRP A 45 -18.94 -4.13 -10.40
C TRP A 45 -18.05 -5.21 -11.04
N HIS A 46 -17.15 -5.85 -10.28
CA HIS A 46 -16.35 -7.00 -10.74
C HIS A 46 -16.94 -8.36 -10.32
N ALA A 47 -18.09 -8.39 -9.65
CA ALA A 47 -18.66 -9.61 -9.07
C ALA A 47 -19.02 -10.72 -10.08
N THR A 48 -19.07 -10.40 -11.38
CA THR A 48 -19.23 -11.41 -12.44
C THR A 48 -17.95 -12.22 -12.65
N ASP A 49 -16.80 -11.55 -12.65
CA ASP A 49 -15.48 -12.17 -12.83
C ASP A 49 -14.89 -12.67 -11.50
N PHE A 50 -15.16 -11.96 -10.40
CA PHE A 50 -14.76 -12.30 -9.05
C PHE A 50 -16.00 -12.39 -8.12
N PRO A 51 -16.79 -13.49 -8.21
CA PRO A 51 -17.97 -13.66 -7.38
C PRO A 51 -17.63 -13.86 -5.91
N LEU A 52 -18.61 -13.66 -5.01
CA LEU A 52 -18.46 -13.84 -3.55
C LEU A 52 -17.95 -15.24 -3.15
N THR A 53 -18.13 -16.25 -3.99
CA THR A 53 -17.61 -17.61 -3.79
C THR A 53 -16.11 -17.73 -3.99
N ASN A 54 -15.48 -16.77 -4.68
CA ASN A 54 -14.04 -16.73 -4.92
C ASN A 54 -13.30 -15.92 -3.86
N VAL A 55 -14.01 -15.21 -2.98
CA VAL A 55 -13.42 -14.51 -1.85
C VAL A 55 -12.94 -15.55 -0.82
N SER A 56 -11.66 -15.50 -0.48
CA SER A 56 -11.04 -16.33 0.58
C SER A 56 -11.39 -15.78 1.97
N TRP A 57 -12.67 -15.84 2.34
CA TRP A 57 -13.22 -15.21 3.54
C TRP A 57 -12.45 -15.53 4.83
N GLU A 58 -11.96 -16.75 4.96
CA GLU A 58 -11.20 -17.22 6.13
C GLU A 58 -9.88 -16.47 6.37
N LYS A 59 -9.40 -15.73 5.36
CA LYS A 59 -8.16 -14.93 5.44
C LYS A 59 -8.42 -13.47 5.81
N TYR A 60 -9.69 -13.06 5.93
CA TYR A 60 -10.08 -11.70 6.25
C TYR A 60 -10.74 -11.61 7.63
N THR A 61 -10.54 -10.46 8.27
CA THR A 61 -11.25 -10.07 9.51
C THR A 61 -12.35 -9.06 9.20
N HIS A 62 -12.12 -8.21 8.20
CA HIS A 62 -13.02 -7.18 7.70
C HIS A 62 -13.04 -7.23 6.18
N MET A 63 -14.17 -6.88 5.58
CA MET A 63 -14.28 -6.69 4.14
C MET A 63 -15.22 -5.52 3.89
N ASN A 64 -14.80 -4.57 3.07
CA ASN A 64 -15.60 -3.40 2.70
C ASN A 64 -16.21 -3.60 1.31
N TYR A 65 -17.52 -3.39 1.18
CA TYR A 65 -18.17 -3.31 -0.13
C TYR A 65 -17.92 -1.93 -0.74
N ALA A 66 -17.44 -1.90 -1.99
CA ALA A 66 -17.23 -0.70 -2.78
C ALA A 66 -18.30 -0.61 -3.89
N PHE A 67 -19.07 0.47 -4.03
CA PHE A 67 -19.20 1.64 -3.13
C PHE A 67 -20.66 2.10 -3.07
N ALA A 68 -21.02 2.77 -1.97
CA ALA A 68 -22.11 3.75 -1.99
C ALA A 68 -21.53 5.16 -2.22
N VAL A 69 -22.33 6.08 -2.75
CA VAL A 69 -21.84 7.42 -3.15
C VAL A 69 -22.66 8.55 -2.55
N THR A 70 -22.01 9.68 -2.30
CA THR A 70 -22.67 10.90 -1.81
C THR A 70 -23.54 11.53 -2.89
N THR A 71 -24.59 12.27 -2.48
CA THR A 71 -25.49 12.97 -3.41
C THR A 71 -25.62 14.45 -3.01
N PRO A 72 -26.17 15.33 -3.88
CA PRO A 72 -26.46 16.71 -3.50
C PRO A 72 -27.43 16.85 -2.31
N LYS A 73 -28.13 15.78 -1.94
CA LYS A 73 -29.06 15.73 -0.82
C LYS A 73 -28.38 15.06 0.39
N PRO A 74 -28.16 15.78 1.50
CA PRO A 74 -27.41 15.24 2.64
C PRO A 74 -28.11 14.10 3.37
N ASP A 75 -29.43 13.92 3.18
CA ASP A 75 -30.23 12.82 3.71
C ASP A 75 -30.28 11.60 2.78
N LEU A 76 -29.48 11.58 1.70
CA LEU A 76 -29.47 10.48 0.74
C LEU A 76 -28.04 10.09 0.35
N ILE A 77 -27.73 8.82 0.64
CA ILE A 77 -26.58 8.12 0.08
C ILE A 77 -27.11 7.20 -1.04
N SER A 78 -26.48 7.25 -2.20
CA SER A 78 -26.91 6.46 -3.37
C SER A 78 -26.14 5.15 -3.44
N LEU A 79 -26.86 4.08 -3.75
CA LEU A 79 -26.32 2.76 -4.06
C LEU A 79 -26.89 2.34 -5.41
N ALA A 80 -26.05 1.92 -6.36
CA ALA A 80 -26.54 1.58 -7.69
C ALA A 80 -27.46 0.35 -7.62
N PRO A 81 -28.45 0.21 -8.54
CA PRO A 81 -29.42 -0.88 -8.45
C PRO A 81 -28.81 -2.29 -8.38
N PRO A 82 -27.76 -2.66 -9.15
CA PRO A 82 -27.11 -3.96 -9.00
C PRO A 82 -26.52 -4.17 -7.60
N ASP A 83 -25.99 -3.11 -6.99
CA ASP A 83 -25.40 -3.16 -5.65
C ASP A 83 -26.45 -3.31 -4.56
N GLN A 84 -27.67 -2.80 -4.75
CA GLN A 84 -28.79 -3.02 -3.82
C GLN A 84 -29.16 -4.51 -3.73
N GLU A 85 -28.94 -5.28 -4.80
CA GLU A 85 -29.17 -6.73 -4.82
C GLU A 85 -27.97 -7.55 -4.31
N LEU A 86 -26.74 -7.06 -4.56
CA LEU A 86 -25.52 -7.78 -4.22
C LEU A 86 -25.06 -7.52 -2.77
N LEU A 87 -25.21 -6.30 -2.26
CA LEU A 87 -24.79 -5.93 -0.91
C LEU A 87 -25.39 -6.85 0.19
N PRO A 88 -26.70 -7.18 0.21
CA PRO A 88 -27.23 -8.13 1.18
C PRO A 88 -26.58 -9.52 1.11
N LYS A 89 -26.24 -9.99 -0.11
CA LYS A 89 -25.57 -11.29 -0.30
C LYS A 89 -24.13 -11.24 0.20
N PHE A 90 -23.44 -10.12 -0.05
CA PHE A 90 -22.12 -9.84 0.48
C PHE A 90 -22.10 -9.85 2.01
N VAL A 91 -23.00 -9.11 2.66
CA VAL A 91 -23.11 -9.05 4.12
C VAL A 91 -23.37 -10.44 4.69
N SER A 92 -24.32 -11.19 4.10
CA SER A 92 -24.61 -12.56 4.52
C SER A 92 -23.40 -13.50 4.38
N ALA A 93 -22.63 -13.39 3.29
CA ALA A 93 -21.43 -14.18 3.08
C ALA A 93 -20.32 -13.84 4.09
N ALA A 94 -20.09 -12.55 4.37
CA ALA A 94 -19.14 -12.10 5.36
C ALA A 94 -19.49 -12.63 6.75
N HIS A 95 -20.74 -12.41 7.22
CA HIS A 95 -21.20 -12.87 8.53
C HIS A 95 -21.14 -14.39 8.69
N LYS A 96 -21.50 -15.14 7.65
CA LYS A 96 -21.39 -16.62 7.66
C LYS A 96 -19.96 -17.11 7.91
N ASN A 97 -18.96 -16.33 7.49
CA ASN A 97 -17.55 -16.64 7.68
C ASN A 97 -16.93 -15.92 8.87
N GLY A 98 -17.72 -15.21 9.70
CA GLY A 98 -17.21 -14.48 10.86
C GLY A 98 -16.45 -13.19 10.51
N VAL A 99 -16.58 -12.71 9.28
CA VAL A 99 -15.95 -11.48 8.77
C VAL A 99 -16.87 -10.30 9.02
N LYS A 100 -16.30 -9.16 9.43
CA LYS A 100 -17.02 -7.90 9.60
C LYS A 100 -17.37 -7.30 8.24
N ALA A 101 -18.67 -7.08 8.01
CA ALA A 101 -19.18 -6.54 6.75
C ALA A 101 -19.25 -5.01 6.81
N GLY A 102 -18.41 -4.35 6.02
CA GLY A 102 -18.41 -2.91 5.88
C GLY A 102 -19.02 -2.43 4.56
N LEU A 103 -19.53 -1.21 4.54
CA LEU A 103 -19.83 -0.47 3.31
C LEU A 103 -18.94 0.77 3.27
N SER A 104 -18.19 0.92 2.16
CA SER A 104 -17.43 2.13 1.91
C SER A 104 -18.29 3.14 1.16
N ILE A 105 -18.32 4.37 1.67
CA ILE A 105 -19.02 5.51 1.08
C ILE A 105 -17.98 6.44 0.47
N GLY A 106 -18.14 6.78 -0.81
CA GLY A 106 -17.26 7.72 -1.50
C GLY A 106 -16.44 7.08 -2.60
N GLY A 107 -15.13 7.04 -2.41
CA GLY A 107 -14.11 6.76 -3.41
C GLY A 107 -13.86 7.95 -4.33
N TRP A 108 -12.89 7.77 -5.24
CA TRP A 108 -12.44 8.79 -6.19
C TRP A 108 -13.57 9.51 -6.94
N THR A 109 -14.59 8.77 -7.41
CA THR A 109 -15.70 9.33 -8.19
C THR A 109 -16.94 9.69 -7.34
N GLY A 110 -17.10 9.08 -6.17
CA GLY A 110 -18.28 9.22 -5.30
C GLY A 110 -18.18 10.26 -4.20
N SER A 111 -17.02 10.94 -4.09
CA SER A 111 -16.71 11.92 -3.03
C SER A 111 -17.31 13.32 -3.23
N GLN A 112 -18.01 13.57 -4.34
CA GLN A 112 -18.38 14.91 -4.81
C GLN A 112 -19.15 15.78 -3.80
N PHE A 113 -19.94 15.17 -2.93
CA PHE A 113 -20.87 15.87 -2.03
C PHE A 113 -20.60 15.62 -0.54
N PHE A 114 -19.42 15.13 -0.15
CA PHE A 114 -19.07 15.04 1.27
C PHE A 114 -19.07 16.41 1.96
N SER A 115 -18.37 17.39 1.41
CA SER A 115 -18.28 18.75 1.99
C SER A 115 -19.64 19.37 2.31
N PRO A 116 -20.61 19.46 1.37
CA PRO A 116 -21.93 19.98 1.69
C PRO A 116 -22.71 19.10 2.67
N SER A 117 -22.48 17.78 2.68
CA SER A 117 -23.13 16.85 3.62
C SER A 117 -22.70 17.09 5.06
N VAL A 118 -21.44 17.49 5.30
CA VAL A 118 -20.93 17.77 6.66
C VAL A 118 -20.89 19.26 7.02
N GLY A 119 -21.10 20.15 6.04
CA GLY A 119 -20.81 21.59 6.15
C GLY A 119 -21.70 22.41 7.08
N SER A 120 -22.80 21.85 7.60
CA SER A 120 -23.65 22.51 8.59
C SER A 120 -24.22 21.51 9.59
N SER A 121 -24.63 21.97 10.77
CA SER A 121 -25.23 21.07 11.79
C SER A 121 -26.45 20.33 11.25
N LYS A 122 -27.31 21.01 10.49
CA LYS A 122 -28.51 20.40 9.89
C LYS A 122 -28.13 19.29 8.90
N ASN A 123 -27.15 19.55 8.04
CA ASN A 123 -26.73 18.57 7.03
C ASN A 123 -26.01 17.39 7.68
N ARG A 124 -25.20 17.62 8.72
CA ARG A 124 -24.59 16.53 9.50
C ARG A 124 -25.63 15.62 10.12
N THR A 125 -26.66 16.17 10.76
CA THR A 125 -27.74 15.35 11.33
C THR A 125 -28.47 14.54 10.25
N ALA A 126 -28.75 15.15 9.10
CA ALA A 126 -29.35 14.45 7.96
C ALA A 126 -28.46 13.33 7.41
N PHE A 127 -27.15 13.57 7.31
CA PHE A 127 -26.19 12.60 6.83
C PHE A 127 -25.95 11.47 7.84
N VAL A 128 -25.96 11.77 9.15
CA VAL A 128 -25.95 10.74 10.20
C VAL A 128 -27.16 9.82 10.04
N GLN A 129 -28.35 10.38 9.82
CA GLN A 129 -29.55 9.58 9.59
C GLN A 129 -29.41 8.68 8.36
N ALA A 130 -28.94 9.23 7.23
CA ALA A 130 -28.73 8.46 6.00
C ALA A 130 -27.75 7.29 6.20
N VAL A 131 -26.65 7.51 6.93
CA VAL A 131 -25.69 6.46 7.27
C VAL A 131 -26.34 5.40 8.16
N THR A 132 -27.06 5.80 9.21
CA THR A 132 -27.69 4.85 10.13
C THR A 132 -28.80 4.05 9.47
N ASP A 133 -29.55 4.65 8.53
CA ASP A 133 -30.59 3.96 7.75
C ASP A 133 -29.98 2.84 6.90
N LEU A 134 -28.85 3.10 6.22
CA LEU A 134 -28.13 2.06 5.47
C LEU A 134 -27.63 0.93 6.36
N VAL A 135 -27.08 1.28 7.53
CA VAL A 135 -26.58 0.29 8.51
C VAL A 135 -27.69 -0.66 8.93
N GLU A 136 -28.86 -0.12 9.29
CA GLU A 136 -30.00 -0.96 9.69
C GLU A 136 -30.57 -1.74 8.51
N GLN A 137 -30.73 -1.10 7.34
CA GLN A 137 -31.27 -1.73 6.15
C GLN A 137 -30.45 -2.94 5.68
N TYR A 138 -29.12 -2.82 5.72
CA TYR A 138 -28.22 -3.86 5.19
C TYR A 138 -27.53 -4.67 6.29
N SER A 139 -27.80 -4.41 7.57
CA SER A 139 -27.17 -5.11 8.71
C SER A 139 -25.65 -5.02 8.71
N LEU A 140 -25.10 -3.82 8.49
CA LEU A 140 -23.65 -3.59 8.39
C LEU A 140 -22.98 -3.56 9.77
N ASP A 141 -21.75 -4.08 9.86
CA ASP A 141 -20.89 -3.95 11.05
C ASP A 141 -20.07 -2.65 11.00
N ALA A 142 -19.70 -2.21 9.80
CA ALA A 142 -18.75 -1.14 9.58
C ALA A 142 -19.21 -0.13 8.53
N ILE A 143 -18.79 1.12 8.70
CA ILE A 143 -18.86 2.16 7.68
C ILE A 143 -17.44 2.70 7.46
N ASP A 144 -17.01 2.67 6.22
CA ASP A 144 -15.77 3.28 5.76
C ASP A 144 -16.08 4.57 5.02
N PHE A 145 -15.38 5.64 5.36
CA PHE A 145 -15.48 6.93 4.71
C PHE A 145 -14.26 7.14 3.82
N ASP A 146 -14.42 6.86 2.53
CA ASP A 146 -13.41 7.09 1.52
C ASP A 146 -13.64 8.46 0.86
N TRP A 147 -13.39 9.53 1.61
CA TRP A 147 -13.51 10.90 1.12
C TRP A 147 -12.18 11.33 0.50
N GLU A 148 -12.18 11.52 -0.82
CA GLU A 148 -11.01 11.93 -1.59
C GLU A 148 -11.13 13.36 -2.16
N PHE A 149 -10.73 14.44 -1.47
CA PHE A 149 -10.21 14.49 -0.10
C PHE A 149 -10.77 15.72 0.64
N PRO A 150 -10.90 15.69 1.98
CA PRO A 150 -11.30 16.87 2.75
C PRO A 150 -10.43 18.08 2.42
N ALA A 151 -11.07 19.21 2.11
CA ALA A 151 -10.44 20.50 1.79
C ALA A 151 -9.53 20.51 0.54
N LEU A 152 -9.58 19.47 -0.31
CA LEU A 152 -8.80 19.35 -1.53
C LEU A 152 -9.69 18.99 -2.73
N PRO A 153 -9.27 19.31 -3.97
CA PRO A 153 -10.11 19.16 -5.14
C PRO A 153 -10.44 17.71 -5.54
N GLY A 154 -9.65 16.72 -5.11
CA GLY A 154 -9.81 15.32 -5.50
C GLY A 154 -9.84 15.14 -7.02
N ILE A 155 -10.87 14.46 -7.52
CA ILE A 155 -11.14 14.26 -8.96
C ILE A 155 -11.39 15.57 -9.74
N GLY A 156 -11.60 16.70 -9.06
CA GLY A 156 -11.61 18.04 -9.67
C GLY A 156 -12.99 18.72 -9.69
N CYS A 157 -14.08 17.97 -9.58
CA CYS A 157 -15.44 18.50 -9.43
C CYS A 157 -16.03 18.28 -8.03
N ASN A 158 -15.24 17.83 -7.06
CA ASN A 158 -15.70 17.75 -5.69
C ASN A 158 -16.05 19.14 -5.17
N VAL A 159 -17.17 19.24 -4.45
CA VAL A 159 -17.41 20.40 -3.60
C VAL A 159 -16.49 20.25 -2.39
N PHE A 160 -15.67 21.26 -2.11
CA PHE A 160 -14.76 21.27 -0.97
C PHE A 160 -14.74 22.62 -0.28
N ASN A 161 -14.35 22.62 1.00
CA ASN A 161 -14.25 23.79 1.85
C ASN A 161 -13.02 23.68 2.76
N ALA A 162 -12.39 24.81 3.07
CA ALA A 162 -11.27 24.87 4.02
C ALA A 162 -11.61 24.28 5.41
N ASN A 163 -12.89 24.26 5.80
CA ASN A 163 -13.34 23.69 7.09
C ASN A 163 -13.76 22.22 6.99
N ASP A 164 -13.56 21.54 5.87
CA ASP A 164 -14.00 20.16 5.68
C ASP A 164 -13.49 19.22 6.76
N THR A 165 -12.21 19.31 7.12
CA THR A 165 -11.61 18.44 8.15
C THR A 165 -12.27 18.64 9.52
N SER A 166 -12.55 19.88 9.93
CA SER A 166 -13.21 20.15 11.22
C SER A 166 -14.70 19.79 11.21
N ASN A 167 -15.37 19.99 10.06
CA ASN A 167 -16.74 19.58 9.84
C ASN A 167 -16.89 18.05 9.83
N PHE A 168 -15.94 17.34 9.21
CA PHE A 168 -15.92 15.89 9.17
C PHE A 168 -15.74 15.30 10.56
N LEU A 169 -14.81 15.83 11.36
CA LEU A 169 -14.67 15.43 12.77
C LEU A 169 -15.96 15.68 13.57
N SER A 170 -16.63 16.80 13.33
CA SER A 170 -17.91 17.11 13.97
C SER A 170 -19.01 16.11 13.58
N PHE A 171 -19.04 15.70 12.31
CA PHE A 171 -19.96 14.67 11.82
C PHE A 171 -19.68 13.31 12.46
N LEU A 172 -18.43 12.87 12.50
CA LEU A 172 -18.05 11.59 13.11
C LEU A 172 -18.39 11.56 14.61
N LYS A 173 -18.21 12.67 15.34
CA LYS A 173 -18.65 12.81 16.74
C LYS A 173 -20.16 12.65 16.89
N GLU A 174 -20.93 13.26 15.99
CA GLU A 174 -22.39 13.16 15.97
C GLU A 174 -22.85 11.73 15.66
N LEU A 175 -22.27 11.10 14.64
CA LEU A 175 -22.52 9.70 14.28
C LEU A 175 -22.20 8.77 15.45
N ARG A 176 -21.02 8.91 16.06
CA ARG A 176 -20.60 8.10 17.20
C ARG A 176 -21.49 8.27 18.43
N SER A 177 -22.15 9.43 18.56
CA SER A 177 -23.10 9.71 19.65
C SER A 177 -24.49 9.13 19.40
N SER A 178 -24.80 8.71 18.17
CA SER A 178 -26.09 8.08 17.84
C SER A 178 -26.21 6.66 18.43
N PRO A 179 -27.43 6.16 18.70
CA PRO A 179 -27.63 4.80 19.25
C PRO A 179 -27.03 3.67 18.41
N ILE A 180 -26.99 3.85 17.09
CA ILE A 180 -26.44 2.90 16.11
C ILE A 180 -24.94 3.12 15.95
N GLY A 181 -24.51 4.36 15.69
CA GLY A 181 -23.11 4.66 15.38
C GLY A 181 -22.13 4.41 16.53
N ARG A 182 -22.58 4.40 17.80
CA ARG A 182 -21.75 4.00 18.94
C ARG A 182 -21.29 2.54 18.91
N HIS A 183 -21.96 1.68 18.13
CA HIS A 183 -21.66 0.25 18.02
C HIS A 183 -21.00 -0.14 16.70
N LEU A 184 -20.90 0.80 15.75
CA LEU A 184 -20.28 0.59 14.45
C LEU A 184 -18.76 0.53 14.56
N ILE A 185 -18.14 -0.16 13.63
CA ILE A 185 -16.74 0.04 13.29
C ILE A 185 -16.69 1.21 12.29
N LEU A 186 -16.17 2.38 12.69
CA LEU A 186 -16.04 3.53 11.79
C LEU A 186 -14.60 3.67 11.34
N THR A 187 -14.42 3.76 10.03
CA THR A 187 -13.10 3.78 9.40
C THR A 187 -13.04 4.86 8.34
N ALA A 188 -11.83 5.20 7.90
CA ALA A 188 -11.63 6.08 6.76
C ALA A 188 -10.42 5.62 5.96
N ALA A 189 -10.59 5.48 4.65
CA ALA A 189 -9.49 5.46 3.71
C ALA A 189 -8.93 6.89 3.56
N VAL A 190 -7.61 7.02 3.64
CA VAL A 190 -6.93 8.32 3.69
C VAL A 190 -5.70 8.34 2.80
N TYR A 191 -5.30 9.52 2.35
CA TYR A 191 -4.11 9.70 1.52
C TYR A 191 -2.80 9.46 2.30
N THR A 192 -1.68 9.41 1.58
CA THR A 192 -0.32 9.30 2.18
C THR A 192 0.08 10.51 3.02
N LYS A 193 -0.73 11.57 3.04
CA LYS A 193 -0.57 12.75 3.90
C LYS A 193 -1.78 12.93 4.82
N PRO A 194 -1.58 13.46 6.05
CA PRO A 194 -2.68 13.88 6.93
C PRO A 194 -3.71 14.74 6.21
N PHE A 195 -4.97 14.68 6.68
CA PHE A 195 -6.03 15.56 6.18
C PHE A 195 -5.58 17.02 6.17
N ALA A 196 -5.99 17.76 5.14
CA ALA A 196 -5.63 19.16 5.01
C ALA A 196 -6.28 20.02 6.12
N ASP A 197 -5.53 20.97 6.64
CA ASP A 197 -6.03 22.04 7.48
C ASP A 197 -6.74 23.12 6.65
N ASN A 198 -7.19 24.19 7.31
CA ASN A 198 -7.90 25.28 6.65
C ASN A 198 -7.03 26.14 5.70
N THR A 199 -5.72 25.87 5.62
CA THR A 199 -4.79 26.47 4.66
C THR A 199 -4.47 25.54 3.50
N GLY A 200 -5.04 24.33 3.47
CA GLY A 200 -4.75 23.31 2.47
C GLY A 200 -3.44 22.56 2.71
N GLN A 201 -2.80 22.73 3.87
CA GLN A 201 -1.58 22.03 4.25
C GLN A 201 -1.91 20.81 5.12
N PRO A 202 -1.07 19.76 5.15
CA PRO A 202 -1.31 18.63 6.06
C PRO A 202 -1.45 19.08 7.52
N SER A 203 -2.55 18.70 8.18
CA SER A 203 -2.80 19.04 9.57
C SER A 203 -1.79 18.38 10.51
N ASN A 204 -1.36 19.12 11.53
CA ASN A 204 -0.52 18.61 12.62
C ASN A 204 -1.35 18.17 13.85
N ASP A 205 -2.67 18.32 13.82
CA ASP A 205 -3.56 17.87 14.89
C ASP A 205 -4.82 17.22 14.30
N LEU A 206 -4.86 15.89 14.43
CA LEU A 206 -5.95 15.00 14.08
C LEU A 206 -6.26 14.07 15.26
N ALA A 207 -5.79 14.37 16.47
CA ALA A 207 -6.02 13.53 17.65
C ALA A 207 -7.51 13.39 17.99
N GLY A 208 -8.36 14.32 17.54
CA GLY A 208 -9.81 14.17 17.64
C GLY A 208 -10.36 12.97 16.84
N PHE A 209 -9.75 12.62 15.71
CA PHE A 209 -10.19 11.51 14.86
C PHE A 209 -9.90 10.15 15.50
N SER A 210 -8.79 10.00 16.23
CA SER A 210 -8.46 8.75 16.95
C SER A 210 -9.48 8.36 18.03
N GLN A 211 -10.30 9.31 18.47
CA GLN A 211 -11.37 9.09 19.45
C GLN A 211 -12.70 8.65 18.83
N VAL A 212 -12.87 8.82 17.51
CA VAL A 212 -14.14 8.56 16.82
C VAL A 212 -14.03 7.55 15.70
N LEU A 213 -12.84 7.30 15.16
CA LEU A 213 -12.54 6.22 14.23
C LEU A 213 -11.88 5.05 14.95
N ASP A 214 -12.26 3.84 14.58
CA ASP A 214 -11.64 2.60 15.07
C ASP A 214 -10.25 2.43 14.44
N HIS A 215 -10.14 2.69 13.14
CA HIS A 215 -8.87 2.77 12.42
C HIS A 215 -9.00 3.61 11.13
N ILE A 216 -7.86 4.03 10.60
CA ILE A 216 -7.73 4.57 9.25
C ILE A 216 -6.96 3.59 8.37
N THR A 217 -7.18 3.64 7.05
CA THR A 217 -6.35 2.95 6.07
C THR A 217 -5.59 3.97 5.24
N ILE A 218 -4.27 3.98 5.32
CA ILE A 218 -3.44 4.80 4.43
C ILE A 218 -3.42 4.13 3.06
N MET A 219 -4.00 4.78 2.05
CA MET A 219 -3.93 4.39 0.64
C MET A 219 -2.51 4.59 0.10
N ASN A 220 -1.59 3.71 0.51
CA ASN A 220 -0.19 3.71 0.11
C ASN A 220 -0.01 3.11 -1.28
N TYR A 221 -0.78 3.61 -2.24
CA TYR A 221 -0.75 3.27 -3.65
C TYR A 221 -1.09 4.53 -4.45
N ASP A 222 -1.05 4.42 -5.77
CA ASP A 222 -1.23 5.52 -6.71
C ASP A 222 -0.21 6.67 -6.56
N THR A 223 0.96 6.39 -5.97
CA THR A 223 2.00 7.41 -5.73
C THR A 223 2.65 7.89 -7.03
N LYS A 224 2.89 6.95 -7.94
CA LYS A 224 3.32 7.19 -9.33
C LYS A 224 2.38 6.41 -10.24
N SER A 225 1.26 7.03 -10.60
CA SER A 225 0.11 6.38 -11.25
C SER A 225 -0.28 6.99 -12.59
N THR A 226 0.16 8.21 -12.87
CA THR A 226 -0.27 8.95 -14.05
C THR A 226 0.92 9.41 -14.88
N PRO A 227 0.74 9.63 -16.19
CA PRO A 227 1.79 10.18 -17.04
C PRO A 227 2.42 11.45 -16.43
N THR A 228 1.62 12.34 -15.84
CA THR A 228 2.12 13.59 -15.22
C THR A 228 2.98 13.37 -13.99
N THR A 229 2.71 12.33 -13.18
CA THR A 229 3.55 11.98 -12.02
C THR A 229 4.90 11.36 -12.42
N GLY A 230 5.01 10.89 -13.66
CA GLY A 230 6.13 10.11 -14.18
C GLY A 230 6.12 8.65 -13.69
N ALA A 231 6.82 7.79 -14.41
CA ALA A 231 6.96 6.39 -14.03
C ALA A 231 7.81 6.25 -12.75
N GLY A 232 7.40 5.34 -11.87
CA GLY A 232 8.08 5.04 -10.61
C GLY A 232 7.23 4.14 -9.71
N PRO A 233 7.58 3.98 -8.43
CA PRO A 233 6.90 3.07 -7.53
C PRO A 233 5.41 3.43 -7.34
N ASN A 234 4.50 2.47 -7.59
CA ASN A 234 3.07 2.64 -7.33
C ASN A 234 2.79 2.78 -5.83
N ALA A 235 3.36 1.86 -5.05
CA ALA A 235 3.10 1.71 -3.63
C ALA A 235 4.41 1.55 -2.82
N PRO A 236 5.26 2.61 -2.77
CA PRO A 236 6.57 2.54 -2.14
C PRO A 236 6.47 2.31 -0.62
N LEU A 237 7.31 1.41 -0.09
CA LEU A 237 7.50 1.25 1.35
C LEU A 237 8.36 2.37 1.95
N GLU A 238 9.38 2.80 1.21
CA GLU A 238 10.36 3.83 1.57
C GLU A 238 10.73 4.65 0.32
N ASP A 239 11.11 5.90 0.50
CA ASP A 239 11.58 6.77 -0.59
C ASP A 239 12.76 7.66 -0.21
N SER A 240 13.17 7.71 1.07
CA SER A 240 14.29 8.55 1.51
C SER A 240 15.65 8.20 0.87
N CYS A 241 15.80 6.96 0.38
CA CYS A 241 16.96 6.50 -0.38
C CYS A 241 16.89 6.78 -1.89
N ALA A 242 15.73 7.24 -2.40
CA ALA A 242 15.57 7.62 -3.80
C ALA A 242 16.17 9.03 -4.05
N PRO A 243 16.53 9.37 -5.30
CA PRO A 243 16.89 10.73 -5.66
C PRO A 243 15.80 11.71 -5.22
N SER A 244 16.17 12.89 -4.69
CA SER A 244 15.21 13.83 -4.10
C SER A 244 14.09 14.26 -5.07
N ALA A 245 14.37 14.33 -6.37
CA ALA A 245 13.36 14.65 -7.40
C ALA A 245 12.32 13.53 -7.61
N SER A 246 12.62 12.32 -7.16
CA SER A 246 11.77 11.13 -7.28
C SER A 246 10.99 10.81 -6.00
N GLN A 247 11.29 11.49 -4.89
CA GLN A 247 10.59 11.33 -3.61
C GLN A 247 9.18 11.93 -3.73
N SER A 248 8.16 11.13 -3.44
CA SER A 248 6.75 11.52 -3.62
C SER A 248 5.86 11.10 -2.44
N GLY A 249 6.43 10.43 -1.43
CA GLY A 249 5.71 9.78 -0.36
C GLY A 249 5.95 8.27 -0.37
N SER A 250 5.75 7.66 0.79
CA SER A 250 6.00 6.24 1.06
C SER A 250 5.24 5.79 2.30
N ALA A 251 5.12 4.47 2.50
CA ALA A 251 4.46 3.93 3.70
C ALA A 251 5.13 4.45 4.98
N ARG A 252 6.47 4.54 5.00
CA ARG A 252 7.25 5.10 6.12
C ARG A 252 6.90 6.56 6.39
N SER A 253 6.96 7.41 5.37
CA SER A 253 6.70 8.85 5.53
C SER A 253 5.23 9.13 5.88
N ALA A 254 4.30 8.36 5.32
CA ALA A 254 2.87 8.44 5.64
C ALA A 254 2.60 8.03 7.09
N LEU A 255 3.11 6.88 7.54
CA LEU A 255 2.98 6.46 8.94
C LEU A 255 3.53 7.53 9.91
N ASN A 256 4.73 8.05 9.64
CA ASN A 256 5.35 9.07 10.48
C ASN A 256 4.53 10.36 10.54
N SER A 257 3.97 10.81 9.42
CA SER A 257 3.18 12.06 9.39
C SER A 257 1.81 11.90 10.04
N TRP A 258 1.09 10.79 9.82
CA TRP A 258 -0.18 10.51 10.48
C TRP A 258 -0.03 10.30 12.00
N THR A 259 1.04 9.62 12.43
CA THR A 259 1.33 9.47 13.87
C THR A 259 1.76 10.78 14.52
N ALA A 260 2.55 11.62 13.83
CA ALA A 260 2.88 12.96 14.31
C ALA A 260 1.64 13.86 14.43
N ALA A 261 0.64 13.68 13.55
CA ALA A 261 -0.65 14.36 13.63
C ALA A 261 -1.60 13.79 14.71
N GLY A 262 -1.21 12.73 15.43
CA GLY A 262 -1.96 12.24 16.59
C GLY A 262 -2.82 10.99 16.35
N ILE A 263 -2.67 10.30 15.22
CA ILE A 263 -3.27 8.97 15.02
C ILE A 263 -2.29 7.88 15.49
N PRO A 264 -2.63 7.08 16.51
CA PRO A 264 -1.75 5.99 16.97
C PRO A 264 -1.50 4.94 15.89
N ALA A 265 -0.28 4.40 15.80
CA ALA A 265 0.07 3.36 14.82
C ALA A 265 -0.88 2.14 14.87
N HIS A 266 -1.29 1.72 16.07
CA HIS A 266 -2.23 0.61 16.28
C HIS A 266 -3.69 0.93 15.88
N GLN A 267 -3.95 2.10 15.27
CA GLN A 267 -5.19 2.46 14.60
C GLN A 267 -4.97 2.75 13.10
N ILE A 268 -3.84 2.33 12.53
CA ILE A 268 -3.52 2.55 11.12
C ILE A 268 -3.36 1.20 10.42
N LEU A 269 -4.06 1.02 9.31
CA LEU A 269 -3.84 -0.04 8.34
C LEU A 269 -2.98 0.47 7.18
N LEU A 270 -2.09 -0.40 6.70
CA LEU A 270 -1.36 -0.16 5.46
C LEU A 270 -2.23 -0.59 4.26
N GLY A 271 -2.60 0.36 3.40
CA GLY A 271 -3.20 0.07 2.12
C GLY A 271 -2.19 -0.57 1.17
N VAL A 272 -2.57 -1.66 0.52
CA VAL A 272 -1.71 -2.40 -0.43
C VAL A 272 -2.45 -2.68 -1.74
N PRO A 273 -1.84 -2.45 -2.92
CA PRO A 273 -2.51 -2.66 -4.19
C PRO A 273 -2.32 -4.10 -4.70
N SER A 274 -3.39 -4.72 -5.19
CA SER A 274 -3.31 -5.96 -6.00
C SER A 274 -3.16 -5.66 -7.51
N TYR A 275 -2.72 -4.45 -7.84
CA TYR A 275 -2.57 -3.92 -9.19
C TYR A 275 -1.32 -3.04 -9.32
N GLY A 276 -0.99 -2.70 -10.57
CA GLY A 276 0.08 -1.81 -10.95
C GLY A 276 -0.34 -0.82 -12.02
N HIS A 277 0.49 0.20 -12.22
CA HIS A 277 0.31 1.22 -13.25
C HIS A 277 1.32 1.04 -14.38
N SER A 278 0.84 1.25 -15.60
CA SER A 278 1.64 1.16 -16.79
C SER A 278 1.92 2.51 -17.43
N PHE A 279 3.06 2.57 -18.12
CA PHE A 279 3.57 3.77 -18.78
C PHE A 279 4.13 3.37 -20.14
N VAL A 280 3.85 4.18 -21.17
CA VAL A 280 4.48 4.01 -22.48
C VAL A 280 5.85 4.67 -22.46
N ILE A 281 6.90 3.85 -22.52
CA ILE A 281 8.29 4.29 -22.38
C ILE A 281 9.13 3.71 -23.53
N PRO A 282 9.69 4.56 -24.42
CA PRO A 282 10.57 4.09 -25.47
C PRO A 282 11.80 3.36 -24.92
N SER A 283 12.22 2.32 -25.63
CA SER A 283 13.33 1.45 -25.20
C SER A 283 14.65 2.20 -25.07
N SER A 284 14.81 3.32 -25.78
CA SER A 284 15.97 4.22 -25.70
C SER A 284 16.12 4.93 -24.35
N VAL A 285 15.07 4.97 -23.51
CA VAL A 285 15.09 5.62 -22.20
C VAL A 285 14.59 4.73 -21.06
N ALA A 286 13.94 3.60 -21.38
CA ALA A 286 13.56 2.59 -20.39
C ALA A 286 14.79 1.84 -19.84
N LEU A 287 15.77 1.57 -20.70
CA LEU A 287 16.99 0.87 -20.34
C LEU A 287 18.15 1.86 -20.18
N SER A 288 19.06 1.55 -19.26
CA SER A 288 20.19 2.38 -18.87
C SER A 288 21.42 1.52 -18.56
N GLY A 289 22.54 2.17 -18.25
CA GLY A 289 23.83 1.52 -17.99
C GLY A 289 24.70 1.41 -19.24
N GLN A 290 25.97 1.02 -19.05
CA GLN A 290 26.95 0.93 -20.15
C GLN A 290 26.53 -0.04 -21.26
N ASP A 291 25.77 -1.08 -20.90
CA ASP A 291 25.29 -2.10 -21.83
C ASP A 291 23.86 -1.83 -22.35
N ASN A 292 23.19 -0.79 -21.86
CA ASN A 292 21.77 -0.51 -22.15
C ASN A 292 20.83 -1.69 -21.82
N LEU A 293 21.14 -2.44 -20.76
CA LEU A 293 20.40 -3.64 -20.31
C LEU A 293 19.73 -3.46 -18.94
N THR A 294 20.00 -2.36 -18.22
CA THR A 294 19.45 -2.17 -16.87
C THR A 294 18.19 -1.33 -16.92
N LEU A 295 17.05 -1.93 -16.57
CA LEU A 295 15.78 -1.21 -16.46
C LEU A 295 15.89 -0.03 -15.47
N GLY A 296 15.49 1.16 -15.92
CA GLY A 296 15.46 2.38 -15.10
C GLY A 296 14.31 2.34 -14.08
N LEU A 297 14.54 2.92 -12.88
CA LEU A 297 13.52 3.00 -11.82
C LEU A 297 12.60 4.22 -11.97
N TYR A 298 13.13 5.29 -12.57
CA TYR A 298 12.44 6.56 -12.77
C TYR A 298 12.72 7.08 -14.19
N PRO A 299 12.35 6.31 -15.23
CA PRO A 299 12.56 6.74 -16.60
C PRO A 299 11.85 8.09 -16.86
N PRO A 300 12.46 8.98 -17.68
CA PRO A 300 11.94 10.30 -17.90
C PRO A 300 10.55 10.25 -18.53
N TYR A 301 9.73 11.26 -18.23
CA TYR A 301 8.43 11.43 -18.86
C TYR A 301 8.57 11.67 -20.37
N VAL A 302 7.90 10.86 -21.19
CA VAL A 302 8.07 10.91 -22.65
C VAL A 302 6.79 11.32 -23.40
N SER A 303 5.60 10.97 -22.90
CA SER A 303 4.34 11.37 -23.54
C SER A 303 3.13 11.22 -22.59
N ASN A 304 2.03 11.88 -22.92
CA ASN A 304 0.73 11.75 -22.25
C ASN A 304 -0.08 10.53 -22.75
N ASN A 305 0.60 9.53 -23.30
CA ASN A 305 -0.05 8.37 -23.91
C ASN A 305 -0.13 7.23 -22.89
N THR A 306 -1.32 7.03 -22.32
CA THR A 306 -1.63 5.83 -21.54
C THR A 306 -2.23 4.78 -22.47
N GLN A 307 -1.67 3.57 -22.47
CA GLN A 307 -2.30 2.43 -23.15
C GLN A 307 -3.27 1.74 -22.20
N LYS A 308 -4.31 1.11 -22.75
CA LYS A 308 -5.21 0.28 -21.94
C LYS A 308 -4.42 -0.87 -21.31
N GLY A 309 -4.69 -1.09 -20.04
CA GLY A 309 -4.16 -2.20 -19.27
C GLY A 309 -4.92 -3.50 -19.52
N ASP A 310 -5.20 -4.24 -18.46
CA ASP A 310 -5.93 -5.50 -18.57
C ASP A 310 -7.44 -5.31 -18.83
N ARG A 311 -8.19 -6.42 -18.85
CA ARG A 311 -9.63 -6.42 -19.15
C ARG A 311 -10.50 -5.71 -18.10
N TRP A 312 -10.02 -5.46 -16.89
CA TRP A 312 -10.68 -4.64 -15.86
C TRP A 312 -10.24 -3.17 -15.90
N ASP A 313 -9.25 -2.82 -16.73
CA ASP A 313 -8.82 -1.44 -16.88
C ASP A 313 -9.93 -0.55 -17.46
N GLY A 314 -9.97 0.69 -16.96
CA GLY A 314 -10.91 1.70 -17.42
C GLY A 314 -10.69 2.05 -18.89
N ASP A 315 -11.77 2.11 -19.66
CA ASP A 315 -11.72 2.61 -21.03
C ASP A 315 -11.52 4.13 -21.07
N ALA A 316 -10.96 4.60 -22.18
CA ALA A 316 -10.96 6.03 -22.48
C ALA A 316 -12.40 6.55 -22.59
N GLY A 317 -12.65 7.76 -22.10
CA GLY A 317 -14.00 8.30 -22.07
C GLY A 317 -14.08 9.65 -21.40
N THR A 318 -15.19 9.88 -20.70
CA THR A 318 -15.45 11.08 -19.94
C THR A 318 -15.66 10.71 -18.48
N ASP A 319 -14.93 11.35 -17.58
CA ASP A 319 -15.10 11.14 -16.14
C ASP A 319 -16.44 11.73 -15.63
N VAL A 320 -16.73 11.50 -14.35
CA VAL A 320 -17.95 12.03 -13.69
C VAL A 320 -17.98 13.56 -13.60
N CYS A 321 -16.84 14.23 -13.83
CA CYS A 321 -16.71 15.68 -13.86
C CYS A 321 -16.87 16.27 -15.27
N GLY A 322 -17.03 15.44 -16.30
CA GLY A 322 -17.14 15.88 -17.69
C GLY A 322 -15.81 16.06 -18.40
N ASN A 323 -14.67 15.68 -17.80
CA ASN A 323 -13.36 15.80 -18.41
C ASN A 323 -13.04 14.56 -19.26
N PRO A 324 -12.39 14.73 -20.42
CA PRO A 324 -11.89 13.60 -21.19
C PRO A 324 -10.74 12.92 -20.44
N VAL A 325 -10.82 11.60 -20.34
CA VAL A 325 -9.79 10.75 -19.73
C VAL A 325 -9.34 9.69 -20.72
N GLY A 326 -8.03 9.40 -20.73
CA GLY A 326 -7.49 8.24 -21.44
C GLY A 326 -7.89 6.93 -20.73
N PRO A 327 -7.47 5.78 -21.27
CA PRO A 327 -7.62 4.54 -20.53
C PRO A 327 -6.77 4.59 -19.24
N GLY A 328 -7.11 3.76 -18.25
CA GLY A 328 -6.48 3.80 -16.93
C GLY A 328 -5.01 3.38 -16.95
N GLY A 329 -4.66 2.39 -17.77
CA GLY A 329 -3.32 1.79 -17.79
C GLY A 329 -3.04 0.90 -16.60
N VAL A 330 -4.08 0.33 -15.98
CA VAL A 330 -3.98 -0.50 -14.79
C VAL A 330 -3.86 -1.99 -15.15
N TYR A 331 -2.95 -2.68 -14.47
CA TYR A 331 -2.84 -4.14 -14.53
C TYR A 331 -2.96 -4.74 -13.12
N THR A 332 -4.00 -5.52 -12.88
CA THR A 332 -4.10 -6.47 -11.77
C THR A 332 -2.96 -7.51 -11.83
N LEU A 333 -2.70 -8.20 -10.71
CA LEU A 333 -1.69 -9.26 -10.70
C LEU A 333 -2.04 -10.40 -11.68
N TRP A 334 -3.30 -10.86 -11.69
CA TRP A 334 -3.73 -11.88 -12.66
C TRP A 334 -3.69 -11.33 -14.09
N GLY A 335 -3.97 -10.05 -14.29
CA GLY A 335 -3.87 -9.38 -15.60
C GLY A 335 -2.45 -9.42 -16.15
N LEU A 336 -1.43 -9.20 -15.30
CA LEU A 336 -0.01 -9.35 -15.70
C LEU A 336 0.35 -10.78 -16.13
N ILE A 337 -0.32 -11.80 -15.59
CA ILE A 337 -0.14 -13.19 -16.00
C ILE A 337 -0.80 -13.44 -17.36
N GLU A 338 -2.06 -13.00 -17.53
CA GLU A 338 -2.85 -13.16 -18.76
C GLU A 338 -2.22 -12.41 -19.94
N GLU A 339 -1.73 -11.19 -19.72
CA GLU A 339 -1.15 -10.31 -20.73
C GLU A 339 0.32 -10.64 -21.08
N GLY A 340 0.87 -11.66 -20.42
CA GLY A 340 2.14 -12.27 -20.77
C GLY A 340 3.38 -11.64 -20.12
N PHE A 341 3.21 -10.80 -19.10
CA PHE A 341 4.34 -10.25 -18.34
C PHE A 341 4.90 -11.28 -17.34
N LEU A 342 4.00 -12.05 -16.71
CA LEU A 342 4.33 -13.02 -15.67
C LEU A 342 3.98 -14.46 -16.09
N ASN A 343 4.61 -15.42 -15.42
CA ASN A 343 4.19 -16.82 -15.37
C ASN A 343 3.13 -17.01 -14.28
N THR A 344 2.46 -18.16 -14.27
CA THR A 344 1.37 -18.47 -13.33
C THR A 344 1.81 -18.59 -11.86
N ASP A 345 3.12 -18.65 -11.60
CA ASP A 345 3.71 -18.61 -10.26
C ASP A 345 4.17 -17.21 -9.83
N GLY A 346 3.87 -16.18 -10.63
CA GLY A 346 4.25 -14.80 -10.38
C GLY A 346 5.70 -14.46 -10.75
N THR A 347 6.46 -15.42 -11.30
CA THR A 347 7.81 -15.15 -11.82
C THR A 347 7.74 -14.44 -13.17
N VAL A 348 8.79 -13.68 -13.50
CA VAL A 348 8.84 -12.91 -14.75
C VAL A 348 8.97 -13.84 -15.95
N ARG A 349 8.19 -13.58 -17.00
CA ARG A 349 8.25 -14.35 -18.24
C ARG A 349 9.54 -14.05 -19.01
N GLN A 350 10.08 -15.06 -19.71
CA GLN A 350 11.24 -14.87 -20.58
C GLN A 350 11.00 -13.76 -21.61
N GLY A 351 11.95 -12.83 -21.74
CA GLY A 351 11.87 -11.71 -22.69
C GLY A 351 11.28 -10.43 -22.11
N ILE A 352 10.80 -10.46 -20.87
CA ILE A 352 10.37 -9.27 -20.13
C ILE A 352 11.53 -8.79 -19.25
N ASP A 353 11.89 -7.51 -19.38
CA ASP A 353 12.89 -6.90 -18.52
C ASP A 353 12.31 -6.70 -17.12
N TYR A 354 13.15 -6.88 -16.10
CA TYR A 354 12.72 -6.80 -14.70
C TYR A 354 13.75 -6.11 -13.83
N ARG A 355 13.26 -5.34 -12.86
CA ARG A 355 14.08 -4.83 -11.78
C ARG A 355 13.28 -4.72 -10.50
N TYR A 356 13.88 -5.16 -9.39
CA TYR A 356 13.36 -4.87 -8.06
C TYR A 356 14.10 -3.66 -7.48
N ASP A 357 13.35 -2.65 -7.05
CA ASP A 357 13.92 -1.52 -6.31
C ASP A 357 13.97 -1.83 -4.82
N ASN A 358 15.17 -2.01 -4.29
CA ASN A 358 15.39 -2.24 -2.86
C ASN A 358 15.06 -1.03 -1.99
N CYS A 359 15.00 0.19 -2.55
CA CYS A 359 14.58 1.36 -1.78
C CYS A 359 13.08 1.30 -1.53
N SER A 360 12.28 1.40 -2.58
CA SER A 360 10.81 1.37 -2.48
C SER A 360 10.21 0.01 -2.16
N GLN A 361 10.99 -1.07 -2.25
CA GLN A 361 10.50 -2.45 -2.21
C GLN A 361 9.44 -2.68 -3.30
N THR A 362 9.70 -2.20 -4.52
CA THR A 362 8.76 -2.25 -5.64
C THR A 362 9.39 -2.95 -6.85
N PRO A 363 8.74 -3.98 -7.42
CA PRO A 363 9.13 -4.56 -8.69
C PRO A 363 8.66 -3.73 -9.90
N PHE A 364 9.46 -3.77 -10.96
CA PHE A 364 9.18 -3.16 -12.26
C PHE A 364 9.35 -4.18 -13.37
N LEU A 365 8.46 -4.11 -14.37
CA LEU A 365 8.48 -4.91 -15.58
C LEU A 365 8.56 -4.01 -16.80
N TYR A 366 9.18 -4.48 -17.87
CA TYR A 366 9.16 -3.77 -19.15
C TYR A 366 9.12 -4.75 -20.33
N ASP A 367 8.11 -4.59 -21.18
CA ASP A 367 8.01 -5.27 -22.46
C ASP A 367 8.57 -4.34 -23.54
N GLN A 368 9.77 -4.65 -24.05
CA GLN A 368 10.41 -3.83 -25.08
C GLN A 368 9.59 -3.78 -26.39
N SER A 369 8.88 -4.86 -26.73
CA SER A 369 8.12 -4.96 -27.98
C SER A 369 6.87 -4.07 -27.96
N LYS A 370 6.23 -3.96 -26.79
CA LYS A 370 5.07 -3.09 -26.56
C LYS A 370 5.48 -1.68 -26.11
N GLN A 371 6.72 -1.50 -25.66
CA GLN A 371 7.21 -0.30 -24.98
C GLN A 371 6.39 0.05 -23.72
N VAL A 372 5.92 -0.98 -23.02
CA VAL A 372 5.09 -0.85 -21.82
C VAL A 372 5.93 -1.16 -20.59
N PHE A 373 6.07 -0.16 -19.72
CA PHE A 373 6.68 -0.25 -18.40
C PHE A 373 5.59 -0.40 -17.35
N VAL A 374 5.71 -1.33 -16.42
CA VAL A 374 4.73 -1.54 -15.36
C VAL A 374 5.41 -1.48 -13.99
N SER A 375 4.84 -0.68 -13.10
CA SER A 375 5.14 -0.63 -11.67
C SER A 375 4.02 -1.34 -10.92
N TYR A 376 4.33 -2.42 -10.20
CA TYR A 376 3.33 -3.27 -9.56
C TYR A 376 3.84 -3.79 -8.21
N ASP A 377 3.05 -4.62 -7.55
CA ASP A 377 3.47 -5.37 -6.37
C ASP A 377 3.45 -6.87 -6.62
N ASN A 378 4.40 -7.59 -6.03
CA ASN A 378 4.49 -9.04 -6.07
C ASN A 378 4.57 -9.64 -4.65
N ALA A 379 4.66 -10.96 -4.56
CA ALA A 379 4.79 -11.62 -3.25
C ALA A 379 5.96 -11.09 -2.41
N MET A 380 7.09 -10.73 -3.02
CA MET A 380 8.26 -10.21 -2.30
C MET A 380 7.98 -8.83 -1.67
N SER A 381 7.37 -7.91 -2.42
CA SER A 381 7.01 -6.59 -1.89
C SER A 381 5.87 -6.66 -0.86
N PHE A 382 4.89 -7.57 -1.04
CA PHE A 382 3.85 -7.83 -0.04
C PHE A 382 4.43 -8.41 1.26
N ALA A 383 5.43 -9.29 1.19
CA ALA A 383 6.14 -9.76 2.38
C ALA A 383 6.88 -8.62 3.10
N ALA A 384 7.55 -7.74 2.34
CA ALA A 384 8.22 -6.56 2.91
C ALA A 384 7.22 -5.63 3.63
N LYS A 385 6.06 -5.41 3.02
CA LYS A 385 4.95 -4.63 3.60
C LYS A 385 4.33 -5.30 4.83
N GLY A 386 4.15 -6.62 4.82
CA GLY A 386 3.68 -7.37 5.99
C GLY A 386 4.66 -7.26 7.17
N ASN A 387 5.96 -7.42 6.90
CA ASN A 387 6.97 -7.22 7.94
C ASN A 387 6.98 -5.78 8.46
N PHE A 388 6.81 -4.79 7.58
CA PHE A 388 6.68 -3.39 7.98
C PHE A 388 5.49 -3.17 8.93
N VAL A 389 4.31 -3.72 8.61
CA VAL A 389 3.13 -3.68 9.47
C VAL A 389 3.45 -4.24 10.86
N ASN A 390 4.11 -5.40 10.93
CA ASN A 390 4.49 -6.03 12.20
C ASN A 390 5.45 -5.16 13.03
N VAL A 391 6.60 -4.76 12.45
CA VAL A 391 7.65 -4.06 13.21
C VAL A 391 7.30 -2.63 13.59
N THR A 392 6.30 -2.03 12.95
CA THR A 392 5.84 -0.68 13.26
C THR A 392 4.66 -0.65 14.23
N GLY A 393 4.07 -1.81 14.56
CA GLY A 393 2.89 -1.88 15.42
C GLY A 393 1.63 -1.31 14.78
N MET A 394 1.56 -1.31 13.45
CA MET A 394 0.34 -1.00 12.72
C MET A 394 -0.75 -2.03 13.03
N ALA A 395 -2.01 -1.62 12.92
CA ALA A 395 -3.15 -2.51 13.21
C ALA A 395 -3.28 -3.67 12.20
N GLY A 396 -2.76 -3.48 10.98
CA GLY A 396 -2.86 -4.46 9.91
C GLY A 396 -2.71 -3.85 8.53
N PHE A 397 -3.40 -4.44 7.55
CA PHE A 397 -3.39 -4.00 6.15
C PHE A 397 -4.80 -4.05 5.55
N ALA A 398 -4.99 -3.34 4.44
CA ALA A 398 -6.18 -3.45 3.61
C ALA A 398 -5.80 -3.48 2.12
N MET A 399 -6.33 -4.44 1.38
CA MET A 399 -5.99 -4.62 -0.04
C MET A 399 -7.00 -3.93 -0.97
N TRP A 400 -6.53 -3.09 -1.89
CA TRP A 400 -7.30 -2.59 -3.04
C TRP A 400 -6.89 -3.33 -4.31
N GLU A 401 -7.75 -4.11 -4.95
CA GLU A 401 -8.98 -4.70 -4.38
C GLU A 401 -8.87 -6.23 -4.35
N ALA A 402 -9.80 -6.90 -3.66
CA ALA A 402 -9.68 -8.33 -3.37
C ALA A 402 -9.56 -9.19 -4.64
N GLY A 403 -10.25 -8.81 -5.72
CA GLY A 403 -10.28 -9.55 -6.98
C GLY A 403 -9.04 -9.42 -7.86
N GLY A 404 -8.15 -8.47 -7.59
CA GLY A 404 -6.94 -8.23 -8.39
C GLY A 404 -5.80 -9.22 -8.14
N ASP A 405 -5.87 -10.00 -7.05
CA ASP A 405 -4.86 -11.01 -6.70
C ASP A 405 -5.06 -12.31 -7.52
N ASP A 406 -3.98 -13.06 -7.76
CA ASP A 406 -4.05 -14.39 -8.36
C ASP A 406 -3.88 -15.46 -7.27
N LYS A 407 -4.92 -16.25 -7.02
CA LYS A 407 -4.90 -17.40 -6.09
C LYS A 407 -4.36 -17.07 -4.69
N ASN A 408 -4.63 -15.87 -4.18
CA ASN A 408 -4.15 -15.35 -2.89
C ASN A 408 -2.62 -15.17 -2.79
N MET A 409 -1.90 -15.07 -3.91
CA MET A 409 -0.43 -14.96 -3.90
C MET A 409 0.05 -13.77 -3.07
N LEU A 410 -0.58 -12.62 -3.24
CA LEU A 410 -0.25 -11.41 -2.49
C LEU A 410 -0.76 -11.52 -1.05
N LEU A 411 -2.02 -11.93 -0.89
CA LEU A 411 -2.69 -12.06 0.41
C LEU A 411 -1.94 -13.01 1.37
N ASP A 412 -1.52 -14.17 0.89
CA ASP A 412 -0.79 -15.15 1.70
C ASP A 412 0.59 -14.62 2.11
N SER A 413 1.25 -13.90 1.21
CA SER A 413 2.57 -13.34 1.47
C SER A 413 2.54 -12.28 2.58
N ILE A 414 1.59 -11.33 2.51
CA ILE A 414 1.48 -10.27 3.51
C ILE A 414 1.01 -10.80 4.87
N ILE A 415 0.07 -11.75 4.90
CA ILE A 415 -0.41 -12.36 6.15
C ILE A 415 0.74 -13.11 6.85
N SER A 416 1.48 -13.95 6.12
CA SER A 416 2.61 -14.68 6.70
C SER A 416 3.66 -13.73 7.27
N ALA A 417 4.06 -12.71 6.51
CA ALA A 417 5.08 -11.78 6.98
C ALA A 417 4.62 -10.87 8.13
N ALA A 418 3.34 -10.51 8.19
CA ALA A 418 2.76 -9.71 9.27
C ALA A 418 2.66 -10.49 10.59
N HIS A 419 2.53 -11.82 10.55
CA HIS A 419 2.54 -12.68 11.75
C HIS A 419 3.96 -13.08 12.20
N ASP A 420 4.85 -13.35 11.24
CA ASP A 420 6.17 -13.97 11.52
C ASP A 420 7.35 -12.97 11.55
N GLY A 421 7.11 -11.68 11.30
CA GLY A 421 8.16 -10.72 10.95
C GLY A 421 9.41 -10.73 11.83
N ASP A 422 10.56 -11.01 11.19
CA ASP A 422 11.92 -10.92 11.73
C ASP A 422 12.44 -9.48 11.55
N PRO A 423 12.66 -8.72 12.65
CA PRO A 423 13.13 -7.34 12.59
C PRO A 423 14.51 -7.16 11.93
N SER A 424 15.31 -8.23 11.78
CA SER A 424 16.69 -8.14 11.30
C SER A 424 16.85 -7.82 9.81
N ARG A 425 15.78 -7.93 9.00
CA ARG A 425 15.84 -7.74 7.54
C ARG A 425 15.80 -6.28 7.06
N PHE A 426 15.57 -5.31 7.95
CA PHE A 426 15.44 -3.88 7.60
C PHE A 426 16.26 -2.93 8.46
N ALA A 427 17.32 -3.41 9.13
CA ALA A 427 18.31 -2.50 9.68
C ALA A 427 19.00 -1.76 8.52
N SER A 428 18.73 -0.45 8.38
CA SER A 428 19.41 0.41 7.42
C SER A 428 20.94 0.24 7.50
N PRO A 429 21.67 0.25 6.37
CA PRO A 429 23.12 0.23 6.39
C PRO A 429 23.64 1.62 6.75
N SER A 430 23.60 1.97 8.04
CA SER A 430 24.44 3.03 8.59
C SER A 430 25.38 2.39 9.62
N ASN A 431 26.67 2.38 9.27
CA ASN A 431 27.81 1.81 10.00
C ASN A 431 28.08 0.31 9.82
N ALA A 432 28.53 -0.09 8.64
CA ALA A 432 29.48 -1.19 8.50
C ALA A 432 30.69 -0.68 7.73
N GLY A 433 31.75 -0.36 8.48
CA GLY A 433 33.07 -0.06 7.92
C GLY A 433 33.62 -1.27 7.16
N ASN A 434 34.46 -0.94 6.18
CA ASN A 434 35.31 -1.79 5.36
C ASN A 434 35.61 -3.21 5.87
N SER A 435 35.68 -4.09 4.86
CA SER A 435 36.44 -5.35 4.74
C SER A 435 35.70 -6.67 5.02
N ALA A 436 35.34 -7.38 3.95
CA ALA A 436 35.91 -8.70 3.63
C ALA A 436 35.52 -9.15 2.20
N PRO A 437 36.36 -9.96 1.51
CA PRO A 437 36.31 -10.16 0.07
C PRO A 437 35.48 -11.38 -0.37
N ILE A 438 34.98 -11.31 -1.60
CA ILE A 438 34.30 -12.36 -2.34
C ILE A 438 35.32 -13.46 -2.70
N THR A 439 35.20 -14.64 -2.11
CA THR A 439 35.87 -15.86 -2.59
C THR A 439 35.01 -16.57 -3.62
N GLN A 440 35.51 -16.60 -4.86
CA GLN A 440 35.04 -17.50 -5.92
C GLN A 440 35.25 -18.95 -5.49
N ALA A 441 34.22 -19.77 -5.64
CA ALA A 441 34.32 -21.22 -5.57
C ALA A 441 34.85 -21.76 -6.91
N SER A 442 36.14 -22.12 -6.95
CA SER A 442 36.65 -23.08 -7.93
C SER A 442 36.87 -24.42 -7.24
N GLY A 443 36.20 -25.45 -7.74
CA GLY A 443 36.36 -26.82 -7.28
C GLY A 443 37.64 -27.43 -7.84
N ALA A 444 38.51 -27.92 -6.96
CA ALA A 444 39.40 -29.04 -7.22
C ALA A 444 39.92 -29.61 -5.89
N SER A 445 39.58 -30.88 -5.61
CA SER A 445 40.13 -31.61 -4.47
C SER A 445 41.23 -32.57 -4.95
N LYS A 446 42.40 -32.40 -4.33
CA LYS A 446 43.50 -33.33 -4.05
C LYS A 446 43.64 -34.60 -4.91
N LEU A 447 44.76 -34.67 -5.64
CA LEU A 447 45.53 -35.91 -5.76
C LEU A 447 47.04 -35.64 -5.56
N ARG A 448 47.69 -36.67 -5.05
CA ARG A 448 48.98 -36.67 -4.34
C ARG A 448 50.19 -36.43 -5.26
N SER A 449 51.26 -35.97 -4.62
CA SER A 449 52.63 -35.94 -5.11
C SER A 449 53.11 -37.29 -5.66
N HIS A 450 53.91 -37.26 -6.74
CA HIS A 450 55.22 -37.90 -6.93
C HIS A 450 55.65 -37.76 -8.41
N GLY A 451 56.89 -37.31 -8.63
CA GLY A 451 57.74 -37.83 -9.72
C GLY A 451 57.77 -37.10 -11.07
N MET A 452 58.93 -36.47 -11.33
CA MET A 452 59.81 -36.77 -12.48
C MET A 452 59.61 -36.03 -13.83
N LEU A 453 60.65 -35.22 -14.13
CA LEU A 453 61.33 -34.89 -15.40
C LEU A 453 60.57 -34.56 -16.71
N ASP A 454 60.98 -33.43 -17.28
CA ASP A 454 61.31 -33.12 -18.69
C ASP A 454 60.35 -33.48 -19.84
N LEU A 455 60.08 -32.52 -20.74
CA LEU A 455 60.69 -32.43 -22.09
C LEU A 455 59.83 -31.59 -23.11
N ILE A 456 60.38 -30.45 -23.55
CA ILE A 456 60.52 -29.91 -24.93
C ILE A 456 59.31 -29.36 -25.77
N VAL A 457 59.36 -28.02 -25.99
CA VAL A 457 59.46 -27.21 -27.24
C VAL A 457 58.38 -27.20 -28.36
N ALA A 458 58.14 -25.95 -28.82
CA ALA A 458 57.67 -25.43 -30.13
C ALA A 458 56.14 -25.34 -30.38
N THR A 459 55.58 -24.26 -30.97
CA THR A 459 56.14 -23.29 -31.93
C THR A 459 55.32 -21.98 -31.94
N ALA A 460 55.96 -20.90 -32.38
CA ALA A 460 55.39 -19.55 -32.51
C ALA A 460 55.05 -19.18 -33.98
N ALA A 461 54.03 -18.31 -34.09
CA ALA A 461 53.88 -17.15 -34.99
C ALA A 461 53.77 -17.29 -36.53
N SER A 462 52.87 -16.44 -37.08
CA SER A 462 52.93 -15.59 -38.30
C SER A 462 51.65 -15.69 -39.17
N LEU A 463 51.10 -14.69 -39.88
CA LEU A 463 51.30 -13.24 -40.09
C LEU A 463 50.02 -12.73 -40.86
N LEU A 464 49.37 -11.62 -40.49
CA LEU A 464 49.27 -10.31 -41.19
C LEU A 464 49.14 -10.23 -42.74
N ALA A 465 48.04 -9.58 -43.16
CA ALA A 465 47.94 -8.32 -43.96
C ALA A 465 47.55 -8.29 -45.46
N ARG A 466 46.86 -7.18 -45.78
CA ARG A 466 46.71 -6.38 -47.05
C ARG A 466 45.38 -6.58 -47.83
N HIS A 467 44.74 -5.58 -48.47
CA HIS A 467 44.88 -4.12 -48.74
C HIS A 467 43.49 -3.66 -49.30
N SER A 468 42.90 -2.52 -48.92
CA SER A 468 43.01 -1.12 -49.46
C SER A 468 42.32 -0.81 -50.81
N HIS A 469 41.56 0.31 -50.79
CA HIS A 469 41.11 1.28 -51.85
C HIS A 469 39.57 1.37 -52.06
N ALA A 470 38.92 2.52 -52.33
CA ALA A 470 39.15 3.96 -52.16
C ALA A 470 37.90 4.74 -52.69
N VAL A 471 37.78 6.06 -52.37
CA VAL A 471 37.04 7.15 -53.11
C VAL A 471 35.49 7.22 -52.90
N ASN A 472 34.75 8.34 -52.71
CA ASN A 472 34.92 9.81 -52.86
C ASN A 472 33.95 10.65 -51.97
N LEU A 473 34.25 11.95 -51.90
CA LEU A 473 33.52 13.14 -51.37
C LEU A 473 32.05 13.32 -51.83
N ASP A 474 31.23 13.99 -51.01
CA ASP A 474 30.69 15.33 -51.34
C ASP A 474 30.04 16.07 -50.15
N VAL A 475 30.20 17.40 -50.17
CA VAL A 475 29.77 18.44 -49.22
C VAL A 475 28.62 19.24 -49.86
N PHE A 476 27.57 19.66 -49.13
CA PHE A 476 26.83 20.90 -49.42
C PHE A 476 26.02 21.43 -48.22
N PHE A 477 25.64 22.71 -48.33
CA PHE A 477 25.54 23.79 -47.34
C PHE A 477 24.21 23.96 -46.57
N LEU A 478 24.34 24.59 -45.39
CA LEU A 478 23.54 25.63 -44.70
C LEU A 478 22.15 26.08 -45.25
N ARG A 479 21.13 26.04 -44.35
CA ARG A 479 20.28 27.14 -43.78
C ARG A 479 19.78 28.30 -44.68
N PRO A 480 18.62 28.93 -44.37
CA PRO A 480 18.30 29.61 -43.09
C PRO A 480 17.52 28.80 -42.07
#